data_AF-A0A4P7KVM1-F1
#
_entry.id   AF-A0A4P7KVM1-F1
#
_cell.length_a   1.000
_cell.length_b   1.000
_cell.length_c   1.000
_cell.angle_alpha   90.00
_cell.angle_beta   90.00
_cell.angle_gamma   90.00
#
_symmetry.space_group_name_H-M   'P 1'
#
loop_
_entity.id
_entity.type
_entity.pdbx_description
1 polymer ?
#
loop_
_entity_poly.entity_id
_entity_poly.type
_entity_poly.pdbx_seq_one_letter_code
_entity_poly.pdbx_strand_id
1 'polypeptide(L)'
;MNREDITDRILYGHYLEQLFAIITGRIDRFISVLLLIFGSAIVLNGNPFFFGISIVVLSAIQLTYQFGKKSGAAKKKAFDYLKLYTNESKFDDSELRERLLELESTDDIIWPCLEPIALLKTQIRLNVDLQFQEKLSYYQKVIRLVCG
;
A
#
# COMPACT_ATOMS: atom_id res chain seq x y z
N MET A 1 -23.62 -8.68 10.99
CA MET A 1 -22.89 -7.95 9.92
C MET A 1 -23.96 -7.49 8.96
N ASN A 2 -24.32 -6.22 9.05
CA ASN A 2 -25.24 -5.56 8.14
C ASN A 2 -24.56 -5.38 6.77
N ARG A 3 -25.32 -5.11 5.70
CA ARG A 3 -24.75 -4.85 4.37
C ARG A 3 -23.73 -3.70 4.39
N GLU A 4 -24.00 -2.67 5.20
CA GLU A 4 -23.11 -1.54 5.44
C GLU A 4 -21.76 -1.97 6.04
N ASP A 5 -21.75 -2.88 7.03
CA ASP A 5 -20.51 -3.39 7.63
C ASP A 5 -19.63 -4.13 6.61
N ILE A 6 -20.26 -4.85 5.66
CA ILE A 6 -19.56 -5.58 4.59
C ILE A 6 -18.95 -4.58 3.62
N THR A 7 -19.73 -3.59 3.20
CA THR A 7 -19.30 -2.52 2.30
C THR A 7 -18.15 -1.70 2.90
N ASP A 8 -18.21 -1.37 4.19
CA ASP A 8 -17.16 -0.65 4.91
C ASP A 8 -15.86 -1.46 4.96
N ARG A 9 -15.95 -2.77 5.20
CA ARG A 9 -14.80 -3.69 5.20
C ARG A 9 -14.17 -3.81 3.81
N ILE A 10 -14.97 -3.86 2.75
CA ILE A 10 -14.48 -3.83 1.35
C ILE A 10 -13.73 -2.52 1.07
N LEU A 11 -14.29 -1.38 1.49
CA LEU A 11 -13.68 -0.06 1.28
C LEU A 11 -12.36 0.08 2.05
N TYR A 12 -12.32 -0.45 3.28
CA TYR A 12 -11.12 -0.53 4.09
C TYR A 12 -10.02 -1.36 3.40
N GLY A 13 -10.35 -2.58 2.96
CA GLY A 13 -9.42 -3.44 2.22
C GLY A 13 -8.88 -2.77 0.95
N HIS A 14 -9.76 -2.12 0.18
CA HIS A 14 -9.36 -1.32 -0.98
C HIS A 14 -8.30 -0.27 -0.63
N TYR A 15 -8.52 0.53 0.41
CA TYR A 15 -7.59 1.58 0.79
C TYR A 15 -6.29 1.05 1.36
N LEU A 16 -6.34 -0.04 2.12
CA LEU A 16 -5.16 -0.68 2.69
C LEU A 16 -4.23 -1.18 1.56
N GLU A 17 -4.77 -1.92 0.60
CA GLU A 17 -4.05 -2.41 -0.58
C GLU A 17 -3.56 -1.26 -1.47
N GLN A 18 -4.37 -0.22 -1.65
CA GLN A 18 -3.98 0.98 -2.40
C GLN A 18 -2.77 1.68 -1.76
N LEU A 19 -2.79 1.89 -0.44
CA LEU A 19 -1.70 2.54 0.29
C LEU A 19 -0.43 1.67 0.25
N PHE A 20 -0.57 0.36 0.40
CA PHE A 20 0.54 -0.58 0.28
C PHE A 20 1.16 -0.56 -1.11
N ALA A 21 0.34 -0.52 -2.17
CA ALA A 21 0.81 -0.39 -3.54
C ALA A 21 1.61 0.90 -3.76
N ILE A 22 1.13 2.03 -3.21
CA ILE A 22 1.80 3.32 -3.37
C ILE A 22 3.14 3.34 -2.63
N ILE A 23 3.18 2.90 -1.37
CA ILE A 23 4.41 2.98 -0.56
C ILE A 23 5.51 2.08 -1.13
N THR A 24 5.16 0.85 -1.50
CA THR A 24 6.11 -0.10 -2.11
C THR A 24 6.61 0.40 -3.46
N GLY A 25 5.73 0.99 -4.28
CA GLY A 25 6.10 1.60 -5.55
C GLY A 25 7.00 2.83 -5.39
N ARG A 26 6.78 3.65 -4.36
CA ARG A 26 7.66 4.80 -4.06
C ARG A 26 9.03 4.36 -3.55
N ILE A 27 9.09 3.32 -2.70
CA ILE A 27 10.36 2.75 -2.22
C ILE A 27 11.17 2.21 -3.39
N ASP A 28 10.55 1.45 -4.30
CA ASP A 28 11.23 0.91 -5.48
C ASP A 28 11.81 2.02 -6.37
N ARG A 29 11.04 3.08 -6.64
CA ARG A 29 11.51 4.26 -7.38
C ARG A 29 12.63 4.99 -6.65
N PHE A 30 12.52 5.14 -5.32
CA PHE A 30 13.53 5.82 -4.52
C PHE A 30 14.86 5.06 -4.54
N ILE A 31 14.83 3.74 -4.37
CA ILE A 31 16.02 2.88 -4.50
C ILE A 31 16.62 3.02 -5.90
N SER A 32 15.79 2.98 -6.95
CA SER A 32 16.24 3.12 -8.33
C SER A 32 16.92 4.49 -8.58
N VAL A 33 16.39 5.58 -8.03
CA VAL A 33 17.00 6.90 -8.10
C VAL A 33 18.34 6.94 -7.35
N LEU A 34 18.43 6.33 -6.15
CA LEU A 34 19.70 6.24 -5.42
C LEU A 34 20.76 5.47 -6.19
N LEU A 35 20.38 4.35 -6.82
CA LEU A 35 21.28 3.58 -7.69
C LEU A 35 21.83 4.43 -8.83
N LEU A 36 20.99 5.24 -9.48
CA LEU A 36 21.42 6.16 -10.54
C LEU A 36 22.36 7.26 -10.03
N ILE A 37 22.05 7.85 -8.87
CA ILE A 37 22.89 8.89 -8.25
C ILE A 37 24.25 8.30 -7.87
N PHE A 38 24.28 7.14 -7.23
CA PHE A 38 25.52 6.48 -6.82
C PHE A 38 26.33 6.01 -8.03
N GLY A 39 25.68 5.46 -9.06
CA GLY A 39 26.34 5.09 -10.31
C GLY A 39 26.99 6.30 -10.98
N SER A 40 26.28 7.43 -11.03
CA SER A 40 26.80 8.69 -11.58
C SER A 40 27.95 9.26 -10.74
N ALA A 41 27.88 9.13 -9.41
CA ALA A 41 28.93 9.59 -8.51
C ALA A 41 30.27 8.87 -8.74
N ILE A 42 30.26 7.58 -9.08
CA ILE A 42 31.47 6.83 -9.42
C ILE A 42 32.12 7.39 -10.69
N VAL A 43 31.32 7.70 -11.71
CA VAL A 43 31.81 8.27 -12.99
C VAL A 43 32.43 9.65 -12.78
N LEU A 44 31.92 10.44 -11.84
CA LEU A 44 32.40 11.79 -11.51
C LEU A 44 33.57 11.80 -10.50
N ASN A 45 34.37 10.74 -10.43
CA ASN A 45 35.50 10.56 -9.51
C ASN A 45 35.13 10.55 -8.01
N GLY A 46 33.90 10.18 -7.66
CA GLY A 46 33.54 9.86 -6.28
C GLY A 46 34.23 8.57 -5.79
N ASN A 47 34.22 8.34 -4.47
CA ASN A 47 34.86 7.15 -3.87
C ASN A 47 34.23 5.84 -4.42
N PRO A 48 34.93 5.08 -5.28
CA PRO A 48 34.32 3.94 -5.97
C PRO A 48 33.96 2.79 -5.04
N PHE A 49 34.71 2.62 -3.95
CA PHE A 49 34.48 1.56 -2.98
C PHE A 49 33.20 1.81 -2.18
N PHE A 50 33.02 3.03 -1.67
CA PHE A 50 31.83 3.39 -0.90
C PHE A 50 30.55 3.35 -1.73
N PHE A 51 30.55 4.00 -2.91
CA PHE A 51 29.38 4.01 -3.78
C PHE A 51 29.13 2.64 -4.44
N GLY A 52 30.18 1.91 -4.81
CA GLY A 52 30.06 0.57 -5.39
C GLY A 52 29.43 -0.43 -4.41
N ILE A 53 29.90 -0.47 -3.16
CA ILE A 53 29.29 -1.31 -2.12
C ILE A 53 27.83 -0.91 -1.89
N SER A 54 27.55 0.40 -1.83
CA SER A 54 26.18 0.90 -1.62
C SER A 54 25.24 0.46 -2.74
N ILE A 55 25.68 0.50 -4.00
CA ILE A 55 24.93 0.01 -5.16
C ILE A 55 24.63 -1.48 -5.01
N VAL A 56 25.64 -2.30 -4.71
CA VAL A 56 25.45 -3.76 -4.57
C VAL A 56 24.45 -4.08 -3.46
N VAL A 57 24.55 -3.42 -2.31
CA VAL A 57 23.62 -3.62 -1.19
C VAL A 57 22.20 -3.20 -1.58
N LEU A 58 22.03 -2.02 -2.18
CA LEU A 58 20.71 -1.53 -2.61
C LEU A 58 20.08 -2.44 -3.68
N SER A 59 20.86 -2.90 -4.66
CA SER A 59 20.39 -3.85 -5.68
C SER A 59 20.00 -5.19 -5.07
N ALA A 60 20.77 -5.73 -4.12
CA ALA A 60 20.43 -6.96 -3.40
C ALA A 60 19.10 -6.83 -2.64
N ILE A 61 18.88 -5.69 -1.97
CA ILE A 61 17.61 -5.39 -1.28
C ILE A 61 16.45 -5.33 -2.28
N GLN A 62 16.62 -4.62 -3.40
CA GLN A 62 15.56 -4.49 -4.43
C GLN A 62 15.18 -5.85 -5.03
N LEU A 63 16.17 -6.70 -5.32
CA LEU A 63 15.97 -8.05 -5.85
C LEU A 63 15.31 -8.98 -4.85
N THR A 64 15.68 -8.88 -3.56
CA THR A 64 15.16 -9.76 -2.50
C THR A 64 13.71 -9.43 -2.17
N TYR A 65 13.39 -8.14 -1.97
CA TYR A 65 12.07 -7.72 -1.55
C TYR A 65 11.07 -7.57 -2.70
N GLN A 66 11.55 -7.42 -3.93
CA GLN A 66 10.75 -7.27 -5.15
C GLN A 66 9.63 -6.22 -4.98
N PHE A 67 9.98 -5.05 -4.44
CA PHE A 67 9.02 -4.00 -4.09
C PHE A 67 8.13 -3.60 -5.28
N GLY A 68 8.69 -3.51 -6.48
CA GLY A 68 7.92 -3.25 -7.70
C GLY A 68 6.88 -4.33 -8.01
N LYS A 69 7.20 -5.62 -7.82
CA LYS A 69 6.26 -6.73 -8.04
C LYS A 69 5.13 -6.70 -7.00
N LYS A 70 5.47 -6.49 -5.72
CA LYS A 70 4.50 -6.36 -4.63
C LYS A 70 3.57 -5.15 -4.84
N SER A 71 4.11 -4.02 -5.29
CA SER A 71 3.33 -2.84 -5.65
C SER A 71 2.31 -3.13 -6.75
N GLY A 72 2.71 -3.84 -7.80
CA GLY A 72 1.83 -4.25 -8.88
C GLY A 72 0.71 -5.21 -8.43
N ALA A 73 1.06 -6.20 -7.62
CA ALA A 73 0.10 -7.16 -7.07
C ALA A 73 -0.94 -6.47 -6.17
N ALA A 74 -0.48 -5.62 -5.24
CA ALA A 74 -1.34 -4.83 -4.36
C ALA A 74 -2.25 -3.88 -5.13
N LYS A 75 -1.75 -3.24 -6.19
CA LYS A 75 -2.58 -2.38 -7.05
C LYS A 75 -3.68 -3.16 -7.76
N LYS A 76 -3.41 -4.40 -8.18
CA LYS A 76 -4.41 -5.29 -8.77
C LYS A 76 -5.47 -5.67 -7.74
N LYS A 77 -5.07 -6.07 -6.53
CA LYS A 77 -6.00 -6.37 -5.42
C LYS A 77 -6.86 -5.17 -5.05
N ALA A 78 -6.28 -3.99 -4.93
CA ALA A 78 -7.03 -2.75 -4.71
C ALA A 78 -8.09 -2.53 -5.80
N PHE A 79 -7.77 -2.81 -7.07
CA PHE A 79 -8.73 -2.74 -8.15
C PHE A 79 -9.85 -3.80 -8.02
N ASP A 80 -9.51 -5.04 -7.64
CA ASP A 80 -10.48 -6.11 -7.45
C ASP A 80 -11.45 -5.80 -6.28
N TYR A 81 -10.96 -5.23 -5.17
CA TYR A 81 -11.80 -4.70 -4.09
C TYR A 81 -12.73 -3.57 -4.56
N LEU A 82 -12.22 -2.61 -5.35
CA LEU A 82 -13.04 -1.52 -5.89
C LEU A 82 -14.11 -2.03 -6.86
N LYS A 83 -13.78 -3.07 -7.64
CA LYS A 83 -14.70 -3.74 -8.55
C LYS A 83 -15.82 -4.45 -7.77
N LEU A 84 -15.50 -5.08 -6.64
CA LEU A 84 -16.50 -5.69 -5.76
C LEU A 84 -17.42 -4.62 -5.16
N TYR A 85 -16.84 -3.53 -4.64
CA TYR A 85 -17.59 -2.37 -4.11
C TYR A 85 -18.54 -1.78 -5.15
N THR A 86 -18.06 -1.54 -6.37
CA THR A 86 -18.86 -0.93 -7.44
C THR A 86 -20.02 -1.83 -7.91
N ASN A 87 -19.86 -3.15 -7.81
CA ASN A 87 -20.88 -4.11 -8.20
C ASN A 87 -21.69 -4.64 -7.01
N GLU A 88 -21.57 -4.04 -5.82
CA GLU A 88 -22.23 -4.52 -4.61
C GLU A 88 -23.75 -4.65 -4.78
N SER A 89 -24.37 -3.76 -5.56
CA SER A 89 -25.82 -3.74 -5.81
C SER A 89 -26.32 -4.92 -6.64
N LYS A 90 -25.42 -5.66 -7.30
CA LYS A 90 -25.74 -6.84 -8.11
C LYS A 90 -25.72 -8.15 -7.31
N PHE A 91 -25.15 -8.13 -6.12
CA PHE A 91 -24.96 -9.31 -5.29
C PHE A 91 -25.90 -9.31 -4.09
N ASP A 92 -26.31 -10.51 -3.69
CA ASP A 92 -26.96 -10.74 -2.40
C ASP A 92 -25.92 -10.64 -1.26
N ASP A 93 -26.39 -10.36 -0.04
CA ASP A 93 -25.52 -10.14 1.12
C ASP A 93 -24.66 -11.38 1.44
N SER A 94 -25.19 -12.58 1.17
CA SER A 94 -24.49 -13.85 1.34
C SER A 94 -23.35 -14.03 0.32
N GLU A 95 -23.63 -13.78 -0.95
CA GLU A 95 -22.66 -13.89 -2.06
C GLU A 95 -21.58 -12.80 -1.97
N LEU A 96 -21.95 -11.59 -1.56
CA LEU A 96 -21.02 -10.49 -1.35
C LEU A 96 -19.98 -10.83 -0.27
N ARG A 97 -20.44 -11.46 0.82
CA ARG A 97 -19.58 -11.90 1.92
C ARG A 97 -18.64 -13.02 1.48
N GLU A 98 -19.12 -14.00 0.72
CA GLU A 98 -18.29 -15.09 0.21
C GLU A 98 -17.16 -14.56 -0.67
N ARG A 99 -17.48 -13.67 -1.62
CA ARG A 99 -16.49 -13.01 -2.49
C ARG A 99 -15.49 -12.16 -1.72
N LEU A 100 -15.92 -11.49 -0.65
CA LEU A 100 -15.01 -10.76 0.24
C LEU A 100 -14.03 -11.70 0.93
N LEU A 101 -14.50 -12.83 1.48
CA LEU A 101 -13.63 -13.81 2.12
C LEU A 101 -12.65 -14.45 1.14
N GLU A 102 -13.08 -14.71 -0.10
CA GLU A 102 -12.19 -15.18 -1.16
C GLU A 102 -11.07 -14.16 -1.45
N LEU A 103 -11.41 -12.87 -1.56
CA LEU A 103 -10.42 -11.80 -1.74
C LEU A 103 -9.42 -11.77 -0.57
N GLU A 104 -9.91 -11.70 0.66
CA GLU A 104 -9.09 -11.66 1.87
C GLU A 104 -8.20 -12.90 2.01
N SER A 105 -8.66 -14.08 1.57
CA SER A 105 -7.85 -15.30 1.61
C SER A 105 -6.60 -15.24 0.73
N THR A 106 -6.63 -14.38 -0.29
CA THR A 106 -5.51 -14.18 -1.21
C THR A 106 -4.64 -12.97 -0.85
N ASP A 107 -4.99 -12.21 0.18
CA ASP A 107 -4.29 -10.99 0.56
C ASP A 107 -2.88 -11.27 1.05
N ASP A 108 -1.97 -10.35 0.72
CA ASP A 108 -0.59 -10.45 1.15
C ASP A 108 -0.48 -9.87 2.57
N ILE A 109 0.58 -10.22 3.29
CA ILE A 109 0.84 -9.60 4.60
C ILE A 109 1.22 -8.12 4.37
N ILE A 110 0.26 -7.23 4.60
CA ILE A 110 0.43 -5.78 4.53
C ILE A 110 1.12 -5.28 5.81
N TRP A 111 1.81 -4.15 5.73
CA TRP A 111 2.46 -3.54 6.88
C TRP A 111 1.44 -2.96 7.87
N PRO A 112 1.48 -3.36 9.16
CA PRO A 112 0.51 -2.91 10.17
C PRO A 112 0.49 -1.38 10.38
N CYS A 113 1.57 -0.69 10.02
CA CYS A 113 1.62 0.77 10.11
C CYS A 113 0.67 1.49 9.13
N LEU A 114 0.15 0.79 8.11
CA LEU A 114 -0.80 1.31 7.12
C LEU A 114 -2.26 1.14 7.54
N GLU A 115 -2.57 0.20 8.44
CA GLU A 115 -3.92 -0.08 8.94
C GLU A 115 -4.63 1.18 9.48
N PRO A 116 -4.06 1.95 10.43
CA PRO A 116 -4.72 3.15 10.96
C PRO A 116 -4.86 4.29 9.92
N ILE A 117 -4.03 4.29 8.88
CA ILE A 117 -4.13 5.26 7.78
C ILE A 117 -5.27 4.87 6.84
N ALA A 118 -5.39 3.59 6.52
CA ALA A 118 -6.49 3.05 5.72
C ALA A 118 -7.83 3.22 6.45
N LEU A 119 -7.85 2.99 7.76
CA LEU A 119 -9.03 3.15 8.60
C LEU A 119 -9.48 4.61 8.63
N LEU A 120 -8.56 5.56 8.87
CA LEU A 120 -8.89 6.99 8.79
C LEU A 120 -9.43 7.38 7.40
N LYS A 121 -8.82 6.90 6.32
CA LYS A 121 -9.25 7.21 4.94
C LYS A 121 -10.65 6.67 4.65
N THR A 122 -10.99 5.52 5.22
CA THR A 122 -12.31 4.90 5.17
C THR A 122 -13.33 5.75 5.94
N GLN A 123 -13.02 6.11 7.19
CA GLN A 123 -13.88 6.95 8.03
C GLN A 123 -14.19 8.33 7.42
N ILE A 124 -13.18 8.96 6.80
CA ILE A 124 -13.37 10.23 6.08
C ILE A 124 -14.37 10.06 4.92
N ARG A 125 -14.30 8.95 4.19
CA ARG A 125 -15.21 8.72 3.06
C ARG A 125 -16.63 8.36 3.49
N LEU A 126 -16.76 7.72 4.65
CA LEU A 126 -18.05 7.43 5.27
C LEU A 126 -18.66 8.63 6.01
N ASN A 127 -18.03 9.82 5.94
CA ASN A 127 -18.44 11.04 6.65
C ASN A 127 -18.60 10.84 8.17
N VAL A 128 -17.77 9.99 8.77
CA VAL A 128 -17.73 9.82 10.22
C VAL A 128 -17.25 11.12 10.87
N ASP A 129 -17.95 11.56 11.92
CA ASP A 129 -17.65 12.80 12.65
C ASP A 129 -16.20 12.82 13.15
N LEU A 130 -15.57 14.00 13.08
CA LEU A 130 -14.16 14.23 13.42
C LEU A 130 -13.79 13.75 14.82
N GLN A 131 -14.76 13.67 15.74
CA GLN A 131 -14.51 13.22 17.11
C GLN A 131 -14.29 11.70 17.24
N PHE A 132 -14.81 10.90 16.30
CA PHE A 132 -14.66 9.43 16.28
C PHE A 132 -13.59 8.96 15.31
N GLN A 133 -12.93 9.89 14.61
CA GLN A 133 -11.86 9.55 13.68
C GLN A 133 -10.61 9.06 14.40
N GLU A 134 -9.93 8.10 13.79
CA GLU A 134 -8.72 7.52 14.37
C GLU A 134 -7.59 8.55 14.44
N LYS A 135 -7.00 8.71 15.62
CA LYS A 135 -5.92 9.67 15.85
C LYS A 135 -4.60 9.09 15.38
N LEU A 136 -4.11 9.60 14.26
CA LEU A 136 -2.80 9.23 13.72
C LEU A 136 -1.66 9.72 14.62
N SER A 137 -0.75 8.80 14.93
CA SER A 137 0.56 9.09 15.50
C SER A 137 1.43 9.91 14.54
N TYR A 138 2.44 10.63 15.06
CA TYR A 138 3.35 11.46 14.26
C TYR A 138 4.01 10.69 13.11
N TYR A 139 4.45 9.46 13.34
CA TYR A 139 5.02 8.60 12.29
C TYR A 139 4.01 8.26 11.20
N GLN A 140 2.76 8.01 11.57
CA GLN A 140 1.70 7.69 10.62
C GLN A 140 1.28 8.92 9.80
N LYS A 141 1.42 10.14 10.34
CA LYS A 141 1.26 11.38 9.55
C LYS A 141 2.33 11.51 8.47
N VAL A 142 3.58 11.15 8.78
CA VAL A 142 4.67 11.12 7.79
C VAL A 142 4.39 10.07 6.72
N ILE A 143 4.01 8.86 7.13
CA ILE A 143 3.66 7.78 6.19
C ILE A 143 2.47 8.18 5.32
N ARG A 144 1.45 8.82 5.89
CA ARG A 144 0.30 9.35 5.13
C ARG A 144 0.75 10.34 4.06
N LEU A 145 1.63 11.29 4.40
CA LEU A 145 2.20 12.23 3.43
C LEU A 145 2.98 11.51 2.32
N VAL A 146 3.72 10.46 2.68
CA VAL A 146 4.45 9.61 1.73
C VAL A 146 3.51 8.75 0.89
N CYS A 147 2.29 8.45 1.32
CA CYS A 147 1.33 7.69 0.53
C CYS A 147 0.40 8.58 -0.31
N GLY A 148 0.22 9.86 0.05
CA GLY A 148 -0.70 10.80 -0.63
C GLY A 148 -2.00 10.98 0.15
#